data_AF-A0AAU8UKU3-F1
#
_entry.id   AF-A0AAU8UKU3-F1
#
_cell.length_a   1.000
_cell.length_b   1.000
_cell.length_c   1.000
_cell.angle_alpha   90.00
_cell.angle_beta   90.00
_cell.angle_gamma   90.00
#
_symmetry.space_group_name_H-M   'P 1'
#
loop_
_entity.id
_entity.type
_entity.pdbx_description
1 polymer ?
#
loop_
_entity_poly.entity_id
_entity_poly.type
_entity_poly.pdbx_seq_one_letter_code
_entity_poly.pdbx_strand_id
1 'polypeptide(L)'
;MQSGNGSTDAIGKLFHALYVAYYVHVATIGYLDLDQFRTAEVALHDGAAIWKETGNFDIPEGSRVAIECVLLLYDQQLADQPAHRFSSAADKLARFLTTPDISPIVTG
;
A
#
# COMPACT_ATOMS: atom_id res chain seq x y z
N MET A 1 6.67 -28.11 -10.75
CA MET A 1 6.96 -26.81 -11.39
C MET A 1 6.01 -25.79 -10.77
N GLN A 2 6.41 -25.10 -9.69
CA GLN A 2 5.58 -24.06 -9.08
C GLN A 2 6.34 -22.75 -9.15
N SER A 3 6.33 -22.18 -10.34
CA SER A 3 6.97 -20.90 -10.65
C SER A 3 6.25 -19.80 -9.87
N GLY A 4 6.89 -19.29 -8.81
CA GLY A 4 6.98 -17.87 -8.44
C GLY A 4 5.75 -16.94 -8.47
N ASN A 5 4.50 -17.42 -8.54
CA ASN A 5 3.33 -16.54 -8.69
C ASN A 5 2.77 -16.03 -7.36
N GLY A 6 3.23 -16.56 -6.23
CA GLY A 6 2.80 -16.12 -4.90
C GLY A 6 3.34 -14.74 -4.51
N SER A 7 4.53 -14.37 -4.99
CA SER A 7 5.19 -13.11 -4.58
C SER A 7 4.68 -11.89 -5.34
N THR A 8 4.41 -11.97 -6.65
CA THR A 8 3.88 -10.83 -7.41
C THR A 8 2.48 -10.43 -6.96
N ASP A 9 1.62 -11.43 -6.73
CA ASP A 9 0.27 -11.22 -6.21
C ASP A 9 0.31 -10.70 -4.76
N ALA A 10 1.26 -11.18 -3.94
CA ALA A 10 1.47 -10.63 -2.60
C ALA A 10 1.90 -9.16 -2.62
N ILE A 11 2.83 -8.77 -3.50
CA ILE A 11 3.25 -7.37 -3.67
C ILE A 11 2.07 -6.51 -4.14
N GLY A 12 1.31 -6.99 -5.13
CA GLY A 12 0.11 -6.30 -5.61
C GLY A 12 -0.95 -6.10 -4.50
N LYS A 13 -1.15 -7.11 -3.64
CA LYS A 13 -2.03 -7.02 -2.48
C LYS A 13 -1.53 -6.04 -1.42
N LEU A 14 -0.22 -5.98 -1.19
CA LEU A 14 0.39 -5.00 -0.29
C LEU A 14 0.18 -3.56 -0.80
N PHE A 15 0.41 -3.33 -2.10
CA PHE A 15 0.12 -2.04 -2.73
C PHE A 15 -1.35 -1.67 -2.60
N HIS A 16 -2.25 -2.63 -2.86
CA HIS A 16 -3.68 -2.41 -2.70
C HIS A 16 -4.03 -2.01 -1.26
N ALA A 17 -3.56 -2.76 -0.27
CA ALA A 17 -3.83 -2.48 1.13
C ALA A 17 -3.30 -1.09 1.54
N LEU A 18 -2.07 -0.74 1.12
CA LEU A 18 -1.46 0.55 1.39
C LEU A 18 -2.26 1.72 0.80
N TYR A 19 -2.66 1.63 -0.47
CA TYR A 19 -3.45 2.68 -1.10
C TYR A 19 -4.87 2.79 -0.52
N VAL A 20 -5.52 1.67 -0.18
CA VAL A 20 -6.84 1.70 0.46
C VAL A 20 -6.73 2.32 1.85
N ALA A 21 -5.73 1.93 2.65
CA ALA A 21 -5.46 2.51 3.96
C ALA A 21 -5.26 4.03 3.87
N TYR A 22 -4.47 4.48 2.88
CA TYR A 22 -4.24 5.89 2.59
C TYR A 22 -5.55 6.63 2.25
N TYR A 23 -6.37 6.11 1.34
CA TYR A 23 -7.63 6.75 0.98
C TYR A 23 -8.63 6.80 2.13
N VAL A 24 -8.69 5.76 2.97
CA VAL A 24 -9.51 5.74 4.19
C VAL A 24 -8.99 6.77 5.18
N HIS A 25 -7.67 6.86 5.36
CA HIS A 25 -7.03 7.83 6.25
C HIS A 25 -7.33 9.27 5.83
N VAL A 26 -7.10 9.59 4.55
CA VAL A 26 -7.40 10.91 3.99
C VAL A 26 -8.89 11.25 4.08
N ALA A 27 -9.78 10.27 3.93
CA ALA A 27 -11.22 10.48 4.11
C ALA A 27 -11.64 10.68 5.58
N THR A 28 -10.82 10.24 6.55
CA THR A 28 -11.16 10.23 7.98
C THR A 28 -10.54 11.42 8.70
N ILE A 29 -9.24 11.65 8.52
CA ILE A 29 -8.48 12.70 9.21
C ILE A 29 -7.77 13.68 8.25
N GLY A 30 -7.92 13.50 6.93
CA GLY A 30 -7.27 14.35 5.93
C GLY A 30 -5.82 13.98 5.66
N TYR A 31 -5.05 14.92 5.12
CA TYR A 31 -3.64 14.74 4.73
C TYR A 31 -2.66 14.82 5.92
N LEU A 32 -3.11 14.43 7.12
CA LEU A 32 -2.30 14.45 8.32
C LEU A 32 -1.52 13.13 8.46
N ASP A 33 -0.25 13.20 8.84
CA ASP A 33 0.59 12.03 9.10
C ASP A 33 0.75 11.08 7.89
N LEU A 34 1.01 11.67 6.72
CA LEU A 34 1.25 10.90 5.48
C LEU A 34 2.68 10.38 5.36
N ASP A 35 3.58 10.80 6.25
CA ASP A 35 5.00 10.42 6.21
C ASP A 35 5.15 8.89 6.32
N GLN A 36 4.41 8.25 7.22
CA GLN A 36 4.40 6.78 7.34
C GLN A 36 3.92 6.07 6.06
N PHE A 37 2.97 6.65 5.33
CA PHE A 37 2.49 6.08 4.07
C PHE A 37 3.52 6.26 2.96
N ARG A 38 4.20 7.40 2.92
CA ARG A 38 5.29 7.66 1.96
C ARG A 38 6.48 6.74 2.23
N THR A 39 6.89 6.57 3.49
CA THR A 39 7.98 5.64 3.85
C THR A 39 7.63 4.21 3.46
N ALA A 40 6.40 3.76 3.73
CA ALA A 40 5.94 2.42 3.35
C ALA A 40 5.81 2.24 1.84
N GLU A 41 5.37 3.26 1.09
CA GLU A 41 5.32 3.23 -0.38
C GLU A 41 6.72 3.09 -0.98
N VAL A 42 7.69 3.89 -0.51
CA VAL A 42 9.09 3.81 -0.95
C VAL A 42 9.70 2.43 -0.63
N ALA A 43 9.48 1.94 0.58
CA ALA A 43 9.90 0.61 1.03
C ALA A 43 9.34 -0.51 0.13
N LEU A 44 8.07 -0.41 -0.27
CA LEU A 44 7.41 -1.40 -1.10
C LEU A 44 7.86 -1.32 -2.56
N HIS A 45 8.11 -0.11 -3.08
CA HIS A 45 8.70 0.09 -4.40
C HIS A 45 10.11 -0.47 -4.50
N ASP A 46 10.94 -0.24 -3.48
CA ASP A 46 12.30 -0.76 -3.40
C ASP A 46 12.29 -2.30 -3.34
N GLY A 47 11.45 -2.89 -2.48
CA GLY A 47 11.26 -4.34 -2.41
C GLY A 47 10.75 -4.96 -3.71
N ALA A 48 9.85 -4.26 -4.43
CA ALA A 48 9.37 -4.70 -5.74
C ALA A 48 10.44 -4.62 -6.83
N ALA A 49 11.34 -3.63 -6.77
CA ALA A 49 12.48 -3.51 -7.67
C ALA A 49 13.49 -4.65 -7.43
N ILE A 50 13.88 -4.87 -6.18
CA ILE A 50 14.77 -5.97 -5.78
C ILE A 50 14.19 -7.32 -6.21
N TRP A 51 12.88 -7.53 -6.02
CA TRP A 51 12.21 -8.77 -6.44
C TRP A 51 12.21 -8.95 -7.96
N LYS A 52 11.99 -7.89 -8.75
CA LYS A 52 12.10 -7.95 -10.21
C LYS A 52 13.49 -8.35 -10.67
N GLU A 53 14.53 -7.90 -9.98
CA GLU A 53 15.92 -8.15 -10.36
C GLU A 53 16.43 -9.52 -9.87
N THR A 54 16.03 -9.95 -8.67
CA THR A 54 16.59 -11.15 -8.01
C THR A 54 15.63 -12.33 -7.95
N GLY A 55 14.33 -12.12 -8.18
CA GLY A 55 13.28 -13.11 -7.95
C GLY A 55 13.01 -13.42 -6.48
N ASN A 56 13.76 -12.81 -5.56
CA ASN A 56 13.68 -13.00 -4.13
C ASN A 56 13.13 -11.73 -3.47
N PHE A 57 12.13 -11.89 -2.61
CA PHE A 57 11.53 -10.76 -1.92
C PHE A 57 12.28 -10.54 -0.60
N ASP A 58 13.42 -9.86 -0.69
CA ASP A 58 14.22 -9.45 0.46
C ASP A 58 13.93 -7.98 0.74
N ILE A 59 13.03 -7.72 1.69
CA ILE A 59 12.76 -6.37 2.17
C ILE A 59 13.68 -6.13 3.38
N PRO A 60 14.47 -5.05 3.40
CA PRO A 60 15.28 -4.72 4.57
C PRO A 60 14.40 -4.44 5.78
N GLU A 61 14.88 -4.79 6.98
CA GLU A 61 14.08 -4.75 8.21
C GLU A 61 13.38 -3.39 8.44
N GLY A 62 14.05 -2.27 8.16
CA GLY A 62 13.45 -0.93 8.27
C GLY A 62 12.28 -0.69 7.31
N SER A 63 12.36 -1.21 6.08
CA SER A 63 11.28 -1.16 5.10
C SER A 63 10.11 -2.07 5.50
N ARG A 64 10.40 -3.21 6.14
CA ARG A 64 9.39 -4.13 6.66
C ARG A 64 8.59 -3.49 7.78
N VAL A 65 9.26 -2.83 8.72
CA VAL A 65 8.64 -2.09 9.84
C VAL A 65 7.68 -1.01 9.32
N ALA A 66 8.07 -0.25 8.28
CA ALA A 66 7.19 0.76 7.69
C ALA A 66 5.91 0.16 7.10
N ILE A 67 6.03 -0.96 6.38
CA ILE A 67 4.87 -1.68 5.82
C ILE A 67 4.00 -2.26 6.95
N GLU A 68 4.60 -2.83 7.99
CA GLU A 68 3.88 -3.36 9.16
C GLU A 68 3.10 -2.26 9.89
N CYS A 69 3.66 -1.06 10.04
CA CYS A 69 2.96 0.10 10.61
C CYS A 69 1.71 0.48 9.80
N VAL A 70 1.80 0.51 8.47
CA VAL A 70 0.63 0.82 7.62
C VAL A 70 -0.41 -0.31 7.67
N LEU A 71 0.01 -1.57 7.74
CA LEU A 71 -0.90 -2.71 7.88
C LEU A 71 -1.62 -2.70 9.24
N LEU A 72 -0.91 -2.35 10.33
CA LEU A 72 -1.53 -2.17 11.65
C LEU A 72 -2.55 -1.04 11.63
N LEU A 73 -2.21 0.10 11.01
CA LEU A 73 -3.16 1.20 10.85
C LEU A 73 -4.38 0.76 10.02
N TYR A 74 -4.18 0.02 8.94
CA TYR A 74 -5.26 -0.52 8.12
C TYR A 74 -6.19 -1.45 8.93
N ASP A 75 -5.63 -2.33 9.77
CA ASP A 75 -6.40 -3.22 10.64
C ASP A 75 -7.20 -2.44 11.69
N GLN A 76 -6.59 -1.42 12.30
CA GLN A 76 -7.29 -0.51 13.20
C GLN A 76 -8.42 0.24 12.51
N GLN A 77 -8.18 0.75 11.30
CA GLN A 77 -9.23 1.36 10.48
C GLN A 77 -10.33 0.34 10.18
N LEU A 78 -10.01 -0.94 9.93
CA LEU A 78 -11.02 -1.96 9.62
C LEU A 78 -11.94 -2.23 10.82
N ALA A 79 -11.39 -2.14 12.03
CA ALA A 79 -12.14 -2.30 13.28
C ALA A 79 -12.99 -1.07 13.63
N ASP A 80 -12.50 0.15 13.32
CA ASP A 80 -13.12 1.42 13.73
C ASP A 80 -14.02 2.04 12.65
N GLN A 81 -13.67 1.88 11.38
CA GLN A 81 -14.33 2.55 10.26
C GLN A 81 -15.39 1.68 9.58
N PRO A 82 -16.50 2.29 9.11
CA PRO A 82 -17.57 1.55 8.46
C PRO A 82 -17.16 1.04 7.08
N ALA A 83 -17.60 -0.17 6.72
CA ALA A 83 -17.22 -0.88 5.49
C ALA A 83 -17.40 -0.07 4.18
N HIS A 84 -18.37 0.84 4.12
CA HIS A 84 -18.59 1.69 2.95
C HIS A 84 -17.38 2.61 2.65
N ARG A 85 -16.60 3.01 3.66
CA ARG A 85 -15.38 3.81 3.49
C ARG A 85 -14.32 3.03 2.72
N PHE A 86 -14.16 1.74 3.03
CA PHE A 86 -13.25 0.84 2.32
C PHE A 86 -13.70 0.60 0.89
N SER A 87 -15.01 0.40 0.66
CA SER A 87 -15.54 0.28 -0.70
C SER A 87 -15.30 1.55 -1.53
N SER A 88 -15.52 2.74 -0.95
CA SER A 88 -15.21 4.01 -1.64
C SER A 88 -13.71 4.21 -1.88
N ALA A 89 -12.85 3.81 -0.94
CA ALA A 89 -11.40 3.86 -1.10
C ALA A 89 -10.91 2.91 -2.20
N ALA A 90 -11.44 1.68 -2.26
CA ALA A 90 -11.14 0.72 -3.30
C ALA A 90 -11.63 1.19 -4.69
N ASP A 91 -12.78 1.83 -4.77
CA ASP A 91 -13.29 2.43 -6.02
C ASP A 91 -12.38 3.56 -6.51
N LYS A 92 -11.95 4.44 -5.60
CA LYS A 92 -10.95 5.48 -5.90
C LYS A 92 -9.63 4.89 -6.39
N LEU A 93 -9.14 3.83 -5.76
CA LEU A 93 -7.94 3.12 -6.20
C LEU A 93 -8.14 2.51 -7.59
N ALA A 94 -9.26 1.83 -7.85
CA ALA A 94 -9.55 1.26 -9.17
C ALA A 94 -9.59 2.34 -10.26
N ARG A 95 -10.20 3.50 -9.96
CA ARG A 95 -10.22 4.68 -10.82
C ARG A 95 -8.80 5.20 -11.09
N PHE A 96 -7.97 5.29 -10.05
CA PHE A 96 -6.58 5.71 -10.17
C PHE A 96 -5.77 4.75 -11.04
N LEU A 97 -5.89 3.43 -10.84
CA LEU A 97 -5.22 2.40 -11.65
C LEU A 97 -5.65 2.44 -13.13
N THR A 98 -6.84 2.96 -13.45
CA THR A 98 -7.29 3.17 -14.84
C THR A 98 -6.78 4.47 -15.47
N THR A 99 -6.15 5.34 -14.69
CA THR A 99 -5.61 6.64 -15.13
C THR A 99 -4.07 6.55 -15.19
N PRO A 100 -3.39 7.06 -16.23
CA PRO A 100 -1.93 7.02 -16.33
C PRO A 100 -1.21 8.04 -15.40
N ASP A 101 -1.78 8.35 -14.24
CA ASP A 101 -1.32 9.42 -13.35
C ASP A 101 -0.23 8.95 -12.38
N ILE A 102 0.60 9.89 -11.90
CA ILE A 102 1.75 9.61 -11.01
C ILE A 102 1.23 9.40 -9.59
N SER A 103 1.80 8.43 -8.86
CA SER A 103 1.36 8.00 -7.51
C SER A 103 0.92 9.18 -6.60
N PRO A 104 -0.31 9.17 -6.04
CA PRO A 104 -0.90 10.33 -5.35
C PRO A 104 -0.27 10.61 -3.98
N ILE A 105 0.62 9.74 -3.51
CA ILE A 105 1.35 9.87 -2.25
C ILE A 105 2.64 10.72 -2.44
N VAL A 106 3.18 10.80 -3.67
CA VAL A 106 4.40 11.59 -3.95
C VAL A 106 4.10 13.08 -4.17
N THR A 107 2.87 13.42 -4.61
CA THR A 107 2.47 14.79 -4.97
C THR A 107 1.81 15.56 -3.83
N GLY A 108 1.55 14.91 -2.69
CA GLY A 108 0.98 15.50 -1.47
C GLY A 108 2.02 16.12 -0.54
#